data_AF-A0A3G8XHU4-F1
#
_entry.id   AF-A0A3G8XHU4-F1
#
_cell.length_a   1.000
_cell.length_b   1.000
_cell.length_c   1.000
_cell.angle_alpha   90.00
_cell.angle_beta   90.00
_cell.angle_gamma   90.00
#
_symmetry.space_group_name_H-M   'P 1'
#
loop_
_entity.id
_entity.type
_entity.pdbx_description
1 polymer ?
#
loop_
_entity_poly.entity_id
_entity_poly.type
_entity_poly.pdbx_seq_one_letter_code
_entity_poly.pdbx_strand_id
1 'polypeptide(L)'
;MKITITFILITLLMSCTENKAQKTEVSNAEFSLSDCGGTYKGKPLPFGKPIEEWEKLFGKPTRKQYDVVFIWDNLGVIIWNVGTTKDDEYSPDYEIRKYDQLYIFFSNLDSPSGKKGKLKFVDEFDFFEAQRKYQEKHKIQGTQNLELFDINENGEFQNIELIKQFLIYPALSYKKSISIDGSAINPGISLKELNKKRKSKDLEILSFRDNNLDGNNQWGDTKEEDGEYWNNEKRDMCPSQSTFIRNIAQFSNHELEFIKVEYYDKND
;
A
#
# COMPACT_ATOMS: atom_id res chain seq x y z
N MET A 1 46.93 -3.63 -20.44
CA MET A 1 46.96 -2.82 -19.21
C MET A 1 46.14 -1.53 -19.27
N LYS A 2 46.11 -0.76 -20.39
CA LYS A 2 45.24 0.44 -20.51
C LYS A 2 43.73 0.14 -20.50
N ILE A 3 43.28 -0.94 -21.16
CA ILE A 3 41.86 -1.33 -21.24
C ILE A 3 41.29 -1.70 -19.85
N THR A 4 42.09 -2.36 -19.02
CA THR A 4 41.69 -2.80 -17.66
C THR A 4 41.49 -1.61 -16.70
N ILE A 5 42.33 -0.57 -16.82
CA ILE A 5 42.22 0.65 -16.00
C ILE A 5 40.96 1.43 -16.38
N THR A 6 40.64 1.53 -17.67
CA THR A 6 39.42 2.21 -18.14
C THR A 6 38.15 1.48 -17.68
N PHE A 7 38.14 0.14 -17.70
CA PHE A 7 36.99 -0.65 -17.24
C PHE A 7 36.73 -0.50 -15.74
N ILE A 8 37.79 -0.50 -14.92
CA ILE A 8 37.70 -0.28 -13.47
C ILE A 8 37.20 1.15 -13.16
N LEU A 9 37.67 2.15 -13.91
CA LEU A 9 37.23 3.54 -13.72
C LEU A 9 35.75 3.73 -14.07
N ILE A 10 35.27 3.08 -15.14
CA ILE A 10 33.86 3.12 -15.56
C ILE A 10 32.96 2.45 -14.53
N THR A 11 33.35 1.30 -13.98
CA THR A 11 32.55 0.63 -12.93
C THR A 11 32.48 1.47 -11.66
N LEU A 12 33.59 2.05 -11.19
CA LEU A 12 33.63 2.96 -10.03
C LEU A 12 32.73 4.20 -10.22
N LEU A 13 32.75 4.82 -11.41
CA LEU A 13 31.91 5.99 -11.72
C LEU A 13 30.41 5.62 -11.75
N MET A 14 30.05 4.47 -12.30
CA MET A 14 28.66 4.00 -12.28
C MET A 14 28.19 3.70 -10.86
N SER A 15 28.98 3.02 -10.03
CA SER A 15 28.65 2.73 -8.63
C SER A 15 28.48 3.98 -7.77
N CYS A 16 29.31 5.02 -8.00
CA CYS A 16 29.16 6.30 -7.29
C CYS A 16 27.90 7.07 -7.70
N THR A 17 27.47 6.95 -8.95
CA THR A 17 26.31 7.68 -9.47
C THR A 17 25.01 7.04 -8.99
N GLU A 18 24.92 5.71 -9.00
CA GLU A 18 23.79 4.95 -8.43
C GLU A 18 23.62 5.25 -6.93
N ASN A 19 24.71 5.26 -6.16
CA ASN A 19 24.68 5.58 -4.73
C ASN A 19 24.18 7.01 -4.44
N LYS A 20 24.57 8.00 -5.27
CA LYS A 20 24.10 9.39 -5.12
C LYS A 20 22.61 9.50 -5.45
N ALA A 21 22.17 8.94 -6.58
CA ALA A 21 20.77 8.97 -6.99
C ALA A 21 19.86 8.33 -5.94
N GLN A 22 20.25 7.16 -5.42
CA GLN A 22 19.47 6.47 -4.40
C GLN A 22 19.44 7.22 -3.06
N LYS A 23 20.54 7.86 -2.65
CA LYS A 23 20.57 8.71 -1.46
C LYS A 23 19.63 9.91 -1.60
N THR A 24 19.56 10.49 -2.79
CA THR A 24 18.64 11.58 -3.12
C THR A 24 17.17 11.12 -3.12
N GLU A 25 16.87 9.93 -3.65
CA GLU A 25 15.50 9.37 -3.62
C GLU A 25 14.98 9.17 -2.19
N VAL A 26 15.83 8.65 -1.29
CA VAL A 26 15.50 8.45 0.12
C VAL A 26 15.33 9.78 0.84
N SER A 27 16.22 10.77 0.59
CA SER A 27 16.09 12.08 1.23
C SER A 27 14.84 12.86 0.80
N ASN A 28 14.29 12.54 -0.39
CA ASN A 28 13.09 13.17 -0.93
C ASN A 28 11.80 12.39 -0.60
N ALA A 29 11.92 11.21 0.02
CA ALA A 29 10.77 10.40 0.41
C ALA A 29 9.97 11.13 1.50
N GLU A 30 8.68 11.39 1.25
CA GLU A 30 7.84 12.01 2.28
C GLU A 30 7.46 11.00 3.35
N PHE A 31 7.23 9.74 2.98
CA PHE A 31 7.10 8.65 3.95
C PHE A 31 8.46 7.99 4.17
N SER A 32 8.85 7.88 5.44
CA SER A 32 9.98 7.06 5.86
C SER A 32 9.52 6.08 6.92
N LEU A 33 9.59 4.79 6.61
CA LEU A 33 9.06 3.67 7.39
C LEU A 33 10.20 2.74 7.78
N SER A 34 10.08 2.14 8.96
CA SER A 34 10.86 0.99 9.42
C SER A 34 10.03 0.20 10.42
N ASP A 35 10.47 -0.97 10.84
CA ASP A 35 9.70 -1.77 11.81
C ASP A 35 9.44 -1.04 13.14
N CYS A 36 10.21 0.00 13.47
CA CYS A 36 10.08 0.79 14.71
C CYS A 36 9.23 2.06 14.56
N GLY A 37 8.46 2.15 13.48
CA GLY A 37 7.53 3.24 13.22
C GLY A 37 7.81 3.97 11.91
N GLY A 38 7.07 5.05 11.69
CA GLY A 38 7.15 5.79 10.45
C GLY A 38 6.94 7.28 10.63
N THR A 39 7.34 8.04 9.62
CA THR A 39 7.12 9.48 9.54
C THR A 39 6.52 9.86 8.20
N TYR A 40 5.76 10.96 8.19
CA TYR A 40 5.36 11.69 7.00
C TYR A 40 5.90 13.12 7.07
N LYS A 41 6.72 13.53 6.10
CA LYS A 41 7.42 14.83 6.06
C LYS A 41 8.17 15.12 7.36
N GLY A 42 8.82 14.10 7.92
CA GLY A 42 9.57 14.16 9.17
C GLY A 42 8.73 14.20 10.45
N LYS A 43 7.40 14.17 10.37
CA LYS A 43 6.51 14.08 11.54
C LYS A 43 6.09 12.63 11.79
N PRO A 44 6.04 12.13 13.03
CA PRO A 44 5.62 10.75 13.33
C PRO A 44 4.21 10.43 12.83
N LEU A 45 4.02 9.21 12.31
CA LEU A 45 2.69 8.68 11.98
C LEU A 45 1.92 8.36 13.27
N PRO A 46 0.67 8.84 13.43
CA PRO A 46 -0.05 8.79 14.69
C PRO A 46 -0.91 7.52 14.82
N PHE A 47 -0.30 6.34 14.63
CA PHE A 47 -0.99 5.06 14.86
C PHE A 47 -1.53 4.95 16.29
N GLY A 48 -2.72 4.36 16.43
CA GLY A 48 -3.43 4.29 17.71
C GLY A 48 -3.97 5.63 18.22
N LYS A 49 -3.82 6.73 17.47
CA LYS A 49 -4.39 8.04 17.84
C LYS A 49 -5.69 8.30 17.08
N PRO A 50 -6.50 9.25 17.57
CA PRO A 50 -7.70 9.71 16.86
C PRO A 50 -7.39 10.22 15.45
N ILE A 51 -8.39 10.23 14.58
CA ILE A 51 -8.23 10.62 13.16
C ILE A 51 -7.80 12.08 13.03
N GLU A 52 -8.15 12.92 13.98
CA GLU A 52 -7.75 14.32 14.04
C GLU A 52 -6.21 14.49 14.07
N GLU A 53 -5.46 13.53 14.61
CA GLU A 53 -3.99 13.56 14.53
C GLU A 53 -3.48 13.26 13.12
N TRP A 54 -4.15 12.35 12.39
CA TRP A 54 -3.86 12.10 10.97
C TRP A 54 -4.21 13.31 10.11
N GLU A 55 -5.30 14.01 10.42
CA GLU A 55 -5.69 15.23 9.71
C GLU A 55 -4.67 16.36 9.85
N LYS A 56 -3.94 16.45 10.96
CA LYS A 56 -2.84 17.41 11.13
C LYS A 56 -1.66 17.14 10.19
N LEU A 57 -1.53 15.91 9.69
CA LEU A 57 -0.49 15.52 8.74
C LEU A 57 -0.95 15.66 7.29
N PHE A 58 -2.16 15.18 6.98
CA PHE A 58 -2.65 15.03 5.61
C PHE A 58 -3.68 16.10 5.20
N GLY A 59 -4.18 16.90 6.14
CA GLY A 59 -5.38 17.72 5.96
C GLY A 59 -6.66 16.92 6.22
N LYS A 60 -7.83 17.50 5.96
CA LYS A 60 -9.11 16.77 6.06
C LYS A 60 -9.18 15.65 5.00
N PRO A 61 -9.76 14.47 5.33
CA PRO A 61 -9.98 13.43 4.33
C PRO A 61 -10.94 13.93 3.25
N THR A 62 -10.69 13.55 2.00
CA THR A 62 -11.56 13.89 0.87
C THR A 62 -12.90 13.18 0.99
N ARG A 63 -12.87 11.92 1.41
CA ARG A 63 -14.05 11.09 1.64
C ARG A 63 -13.90 10.32 2.93
N LYS A 64 -15.05 10.07 3.55
CA LYS A 64 -15.20 9.14 4.66
C LYS A 64 -16.20 8.09 4.20
N GLN A 65 -15.85 6.82 4.39
CA GLN A 65 -16.72 5.70 4.06
C GLN A 65 -16.98 4.92 5.35
N TYR A 66 -18.23 4.96 5.80
CA TYR A 66 -18.61 4.57 7.17
C TYR A 66 -17.82 5.35 8.21
N ASP A 67 -17.92 4.95 9.47
CA ASP A 67 -17.19 5.60 10.55
C ASP A 67 -15.75 5.08 10.74
N VAL A 68 -15.30 4.18 9.86
CA VAL A 68 -14.08 3.39 10.05
C VAL A 68 -13.05 3.52 8.92
N VAL A 69 -13.41 4.16 7.80
CA VAL A 69 -12.52 4.36 6.64
C VAL A 69 -12.41 5.83 6.23
N PHE A 70 -11.18 6.33 6.16
CA PHE A 70 -10.86 7.71 5.85
C PHE A 70 -9.92 7.77 4.64
N ILE A 71 -10.32 8.51 3.61
CA ILE A 71 -9.70 8.48 2.28
C ILE A 71 -9.21 9.88 1.91
N TRP A 72 -7.90 10.00 1.67
CA TRP A 72 -7.27 11.19 1.09
C TRP A 72 -7.00 10.95 -0.40
N ASP A 73 -8.03 11.14 -1.21
CA ASP A 73 -8.00 10.86 -2.66
C ASP A 73 -6.87 11.57 -3.39
N ASN A 74 -6.55 12.80 -2.98
CA ASN A 74 -5.50 13.62 -3.59
C ASN A 74 -4.08 13.13 -3.24
N LEU A 75 -3.93 12.40 -2.14
CA LEU A 75 -2.66 11.81 -1.72
C LEU A 75 -2.53 10.37 -2.23
N GLY A 76 -3.63 9.65 -2.44
CA GLY A 76 -3.60 8.22 -2.67
C GLY A 76 -3.39 7.43 -1.38
N VAL A 77 -4.03 7.87 -0.30
CA VAL A 77 -3.86 7.29 1.04
C VAL A 77 -5.20 6.93 1.66
N ILE A 78 -5.25 5.80 2.35
CA ILE A 78 -6.39 5.38 3.18
C ILE A 78 -5.91 5.05 4.60
N ILE A 79 -6.70 5.44 5.58
CA ILE A 79 -6.67 4.86 6.92
C ILE A 79 -7.93 4.01 7.09
N TRP A 80 -7.75 2.72 7.33
CA TRP A 80 -8.85 1.78 7.56
C TRP A 80 -8.64 1.06 8.89
N ASN A 81 -9.63 1.12 9.76
CA ASN A 81 -9.67 0.28 10.95
C ASN A 81 -10.28 -1.11 10.65
N VAL A 82 -9.46 -2.15 10.74
CA VAL A 82 -9.88 -3.54 10.47
C VAL A 82 -10.49 -4.25 11.69
N GLY A 83 -10.39 -3.64 12.87
CA GLY A 83 -10.98 -4.15 14.11
C GLY A 83 -12.46 -3.78 14.28
N THR A 84 -13.02 -3.05 13.33
CA THR A 84 -14.39 -2.53 13.35
C THR A 84 -15.11 -2.86 12.04
N THR A 85 -16.43 -2.95 12.12
CA THR A 85 -17.34 -3.16 11.01
C THR A 85 -17.92 -1.85 10.49
N LYS A 86 -18.61 -1.91 9.35
CA LYS A 86 -19.24 -0.74 8.72
C LYS A 86 -20.40 -0.12 9.53
N ASP A 87 -20.94 -0.87 10.48
CA ASP A 87 -22.08 -0.48 11.31
C ASP A 87 -21.64 0.11 12.66
N ASP A 88 -20.35 0.06 12.98
CA ASP A 88 -19.80 0.65 14.21
C ASP A 88 -19.69 2.17 14.10
N GLU A 89 -20.03 2.88 15.18
CA GLU A 89 -19.83 4.33 15.28
C GLU A 89 -18.34 4.67 15.45
N TYR A 90 -17.96 5.88 15.07
CA TYR A 90 -16.58 6.34 15.21
C TYR A 90 -16.19 6.44 16.70
N SER A 91 -15.12 5.74 17.09
CA SER A 91 -14.47 5.91 18.38
C SER A 91 -13.03 6.41 18.23
N PRO A 92 -12.62 7.45 19.00
CA PRO A 92 -11.25 7.93 19.06
C PRO A 92 -10.35 7.08 20.00
N ASP A 93 -10.89 6.06 20.66
CA ASP A 93 -10.18 5.31 21.71
C ASP A 93 -9.02 4.48 21.17
N TYR A 94 -7.91 4.45 21.93
CA TYR A 94 -6.71 3.69 21.56
C TYR A 94 -7.01 2.21 21.31
N GLU A 95 -7.81 1.56 22.16
CA GLU A 95 -8.14 0.12 22.03
C GLU A 95 -8.83 -0.22 20.70
N ILE A 96 -9.48 0.76 20.08
CA ILE A 96 -10.08 0.62 18.75
C ILE A 96 -9.06 1.06 17.70
N ARG A 97 -8.49 2.26 17.81
CA ARG A 97 -7.58 2.85 16.82
C ARG A 97 -6.24 2.12 16.69
N LYS A 98 -5.85 1.24 17.62
CA LYS A 98 -4.66 0.39 17.50
C LYS A 98 -4.72 -0.57 16.31
N TYR A 99 -5.92 -0.86 15.80
CA TYR A 99 -6.14 -1.64 14.58
C TYR A 99 -6.19 -0.81 13.29
N ASP A 100 -5.82 0.47 13.35
CA ASP A 100 -5.70 1.30 12.15
C ASP A 100 -4.56 0.82 11.26
N GLN A 101 -4.90 0.62 9.98
CA GLN A 101 -3.96 0.31 8.93
C GLN A 101 -3.84 1.49 7.98
N LEU A 102 -2.60 1.85 7.63
CA LEU A 102 -2.31 2.85 6.62
C LEU A 102 -2.04 2.16 5.28
N TYR A 103 -2.72 2.62 4.24
CA TYR A 103 -2.47 2.20 2.87
C TYR A 103 -1.97 3.38 2.04
N ILE A 104 -0.87 3.18 1.32
CA ILE A 104 -0.29 4.14 0.38
C ILE A 104 -0.34 3.52 -1.01
N PHE A 105 -1.23 4.03 -1.87
CA PHE A 105 -1.54 3.43 -3.17
C PHE A 105 -0.65 3.97 -4.28
N PHE A 106 -0.02 3.09 -5.05
CA PHE A 106 0.76 3.41 -6.25
C PHE A 106 -0.02 3.14 -7.54
N SER A 107 -1.07 2.33 -7.46
CA SER A 107 -2.07 2.12 -8.51
C SER A 107 -3.42 2.74 -8.13
N ASN A 108 -4.31 2.91 -9.11
CA ASN A 108 -5.71 3.35 -8.91
C ASN A 108 -6.62 2.68 -9.94
N LEU A 109 -7.92 2.93 -9.86
CA LEU A 109 -8.89 2.35 -10.82
C LEU A 109 -8.57 2.73 -12.29
N ASP A 110 -7.89 3.85 -12.53
CA ASP A 110 -7.45 4.25 -13.88
C ASP A 110 -6.16 3.56 -14.37
N SER A 111 -5.45 2.83 -13.49
CA SER A 111 -4.26 2.08 -13.88
C SER A 111 -4.62 0.92 -14.81
N PRO A 112 -3.65 0.37 -15.57
CA PRO A 112 -3.90 -0.79 -16.43
C PRO A 112 -4.52 -1.97 -15.66
N SER A 113 -4.04 -2.22 -14.44
CA SER A 113 -4.55 -3.26 -13.55
C SER A 113 -5.92 -2.90 -12.95
N GLY A 114 -6.15 -1.62 -12.65
CA GLY A 114 -7.43 -1.09 -12.20
C GLY A 114 -8.55 -1.25 -13.21
N LYS A 115 -8.32 -0.87 -14.46
CA LYS A 115 -9.32 -1.00 -15.53
C LYS A 115 -9.75 -2.44 -15.76
N LYS A 116 -8.84 -3.39 -15.52
CA LYS A 116 -9.06 -4.83 -15.65
C LYS A 116 -9.69 -5.50 -14.41
N GLY A 117 -9.98 -4.73 -13.36
CA GLY A 117 -10.45 -5.28 -12.09
C GLY A 117 -9.51 -6.29 -11.45
N LYS A 118 -8.20 -6.07 -11.58
CA LYS A 118 -7.15 -6.96 -11.04
C LYS A 118 -6.48 -6.45 -9.77
N LEU A 119 -6.95 -5.33 -9.23
CA LEU A 119 -6.45 -4.74 -7.99
C LEU A 119 -6.91 -5.59 -6.80
N LYS A 120 -5.99 -5.98 -5.92
CA LYS A 120 -6.30 -6.84 -4.77
C LYS A 120 -7.09 -6.09 -3.69
N PHE A 121 -6.89 -4.78 -3.53
CA PHE A 121 -7.65 -4.01 -2.53
C PHE A 121 -9.15 -4.00 -2.84
N VAL A 122 -9.49 -4.02 -4.14
CA VAL A 122 -10.85 -4.17 -4.63
C VAL A 122 -11.18 -5.66 -4.68
N ASP A 123 -11.25 -6.31 -3.52
CA ASP A 123 -11.72 -7.69 -3.45
C ASP A 123 -13.20 -7.79 -3.88
N GLU A 124 -13.67 -8.98 -4.23
CA GLU A 124 -15.05 -9.24 -4.70
C GLU A 124 -16.13 -8.69 -3.75
N PHE A 125 -15.81 -8.61 -2.46
CA PHE A 125 -16.68 -8.09 -1.41
C PHE A 125 -16.99 -6.59 -1.54
N ASP A 126 -16.09 -5.76 -2.08
CA ASP A 126 -16.35 -4.32 -2.24
C ASP A 126 -17.24 -4.05 -3.47
N PHE A 127 -17.33 -4.97 -4.44
CA PHE A 127 -18.26 -4.86 -5.57
C PHE A 127 -19.72 -5.03 -5.14
N PHE A 128 -20.03 -6.04 -4.35
CA PHE A 128 -21.39 -6.22 -3.83
C PHE A 128 -21.83 -5.02 -3.00
N GLU A 129 -20.90 -4.44 -2.22
CA GLU A 129 -21.17 -3.25 -1.44
C GLU A 129 -21.35 -2.00 -2.33
N ALA A 130 -20.55 -1.85 -3.38
CA ALA A 130 -20.71 -0.79 -4.36
C ALA A 130 -22.05 -0.89 -5.10
N GLN A 131 -22.45 -2.09 -5.51
CA GLN A 131 -23.77 -2.38 -6.09
C GLN A 131 -24.90 -2.02 -5.12
N ARG A 132 -24.81 -2.47 -3.86
CA ARG A 132 -25.79 -2.16 -2.82
C ARG A 132 -25.97 -0.65 -2.65
N LYS A 133 -24.86 0.10 -2.57
CA LYS A 133 -24.90 1.56 -2.43
C LYS A 133 -25.50 2.26 -3.65
N TYR A 134 -25.21 1.77 -4.84
CA TYR A 134 -25.84 2.27 -6.06
C TYR A 134 -27.35 2.04 -6.04
N GLN A 135 -27.78 0.82 -5.71
CA GLN A 135 -29.21 0.48 -5.61
C GLN A 135 -29.92 1.34 -4.55
N GLU A 136 -29.30 1.56 -3.39
CA GLU A 136 -29.84 2.42 -2.33
C GLU A 136 -29.95 3.89 -2.77
N LYS A 137 -28.89 4.44 -3.35
CA LYS A 137 -28.86 5.84 -3.84
C LYS A 137 -29.94 6.08 -4.90
N HIS A 138 -30.19 5.09 -5.75
CA HIS A 138 -31.13 5.19 -6.87
C HIS A 138 -32.50 4.55 -6.59
N LYS A 139 -32.73 4.02 -5.38
CA LYS A 139 -33.97 3.34 -4.96
C LYS A 139 -34.39 2.20 -5.90
N ILE A 140 -33.40 1.47 -6.42
CA ILE A 140 -33.61 0.31 -7.31
C ILE A 140 -33.96 -0.91 -6.45
N GLN A 141 -34.95 -1.70 -6.87
CA GLN A 141 -35.31 -2.96 -6.21
C GLN A 141 -34.90 -4.16 -7.07
N GLY A 142 -34.42 -5.23 -6.42
CA GLY A 142 -34.04 -6.47 -7.09
C GLY A 142 -32.69 -6.40 -7.83
N THR A 143 -32.48 -7.27 -8.81
CA THR A 143 -31.21 -7.43 -9.53
C THR A 143 -31.08 -6.55 -10.78
N GLN A 144 -31.85 -5.46 -10.87
CA GLN A 144 -31.76 -4.55 -12.01
C GLN A 144 -30.41 -3.81 -12.00
N ASN A 145 -29.82 -3.63 -13.19
CA ASN A 145 -28.58 -2.87 -13.41
C ASN A 145 -27.31 -3.49 -12.81
N LEU A 146 -27.30 -4.81 -12.54
CA LEU A 146 -26.08 -5.51 -12.11
C LEU A 146 -25.01 -5.48 -13.23
N GLU A 147 -25.45 -5.49 -14.47
CA GLU A 147 -24.59 -5.41 -15.66
C GLU A 147 -23.76 -4.13 -15.72
N LEU A 148 -24.14 -3.07 -15.00
CA LEU A 148 -23.35 -1.84 -14.91
C LEU A 148 -22.03 -2.03 -14.15
N PHE A 149 -21.93 -3.07 -13.32
CA PHE A 149 -20.74 -3.42 -12.56
C PHE A 149 -19.97 -4.59 -13.18
N ASP A 150 -20.46 -5.14 -14.30
CA ASP A 150 -19.85 -6.27 -14.96
C ASP A 150 -18.52 -5.91 -15.64
N ILE A 151 -17.76 -6.97 -15.90
CA ILE A 151 -16.54 -6.94 -16.69
C ILE A 151 -16.90 -7.33 -18.14
N ASN A 152 -16.38 -6.59 -19.12
CA ASN A 152 -16.59 -6.85 -20.54
C ASN A 152 -15.73 -8.03 -21.05
N GLU A 153 -15.90 -8.38 -22.33
CA GLU A 153 -15.14 -9.47 -22.98
C GLU A 153 -13.61 -9.29 -22.97
N ASN A 154 -13.12 -8.06 -22.80
CA ASN A 154 -11.70 -7.74 -22.70
C ASN A 154 -11.17 -7.81 -21.26
N GLY A 155 -12.01 -8.20 -20.30
CA GLY A 155 -11.63 -8.26 -18.90
C GLY A 155 -11.62 -6.89 -18.22
N GLU A 156 -12.30 -5.87 -18.76
CA GLU A 156 -12.36 -4.52 -18.18
C GLU A 156 -13.74 -4.14 -17.65
N PHE A 157 -13.81 -3.24 -16.67
CA PHE A 157 -15.10 -2.75 -16.16
C PHE A 157 -15.93 -2.04 -17.25
N GLN A 158 -17.21 -2.41 -17.35
CA GLN A 158 -18.13 -1.76 -18.29
C GLN A 158 -18.39 -0.29 -17.92
N ASN A 159 -18.45 0.05 -16.62
CA ASN A 159 -18.72 1.41 -16.17
C ASN A 159 -17.79 1.84 -15.02
N ILE A 160 -16.53 2.11 -15.35
CA ILE A 160 -15.51 2.46 -14.35
C ILE A 160 -15.82 3.75 -13.57
N GLU A 161 -16.48 4.72 -14.21
CA GLU A 161 -16.87 5.97 -13.55
C GLU A 161 -17.99 5.77 -12.52
N LEU A 162 -18.86 4.79 -12.74
CA LEU A 162 -19.83 4.36 -11.73
C LEU A 162 -19.12 3.69 -10.56
N ILE A 163 -18.22 2.76 -10.86
CA ILE A 163 -17.47 1.98 -9.87
C ILE A 163 -16.67 2.89 -8.92
N LYS A 164 -15.98 3.90 -9.47
CA LYS A 164 -15.24 4.90 -8.70
C LYS A 164 -16.08 5.66 -7.67
N GLN A 165 -17.38 5.78 -7.88
CA GLN A 165 -18.25 6.50 -6.94
C GLN A 165 -18.55 5.71 -5.67
N PHE A 166 -18.45 4.39 -5.71
CA PHE A 166 -18.95 3.52 -4.64
C PHE A 166 -17.89 2.62 -4.00
N LEU A 167 -16.74 2.41 -4.65
CA LEU A 167 -15.62 1.64 -4.10
C LEU A 167 -14.77 2.42 -3.09
N ILE A 168 -14.21 1.67 -2.13
CA ILE A 168 -13.14 2.13 -1.25
C ILE A 168 -11.83 2.07 -2.03
N TYR A 169 -11.55 3.10 -2.82
CA TYR A 169 -10.25 3.23 -3.50
C TYR A 169 -9.92 4.70 -3.73
N PRO A 170 -8.67 5.15 -3.55
CA PRO A 170 -8.35 6.56 -3.81
C PRO A 170 -8.47 6.94 -5.29
N ALA A 171 -8.93 8.16 -5.56
CA ALA A 171 -9.05 8.67 -6.92
C ALA A 171 -7.68 8.83 -7.61
N LEU A 172 -6.65 9.29 -6.88
CA LEU A 172 -5.27 9.39 -7.39
C LEU A 172 -4.37 8.39 -6.70
N SER A 173 -3.32 7.95 -7.40
CA SER A 173 -2.22 7.23 -6.76
C SER A 173 -1.11 8.16 -6.29
N TYR A 174 -0.44 7.76 -5.21
CA TYR A 174 0.72 8.41 -4.64
C TYR A 174 1.86 8.44 -5.67
N LYS A 175 2.41 9.63 -5.91
CA LYS A 175 3.36 9.89 -7.01
C LYS A 175 4.80 10.05 -6.56
N LYS A 176 5.06 10.11 -5.25
CA LYS A 176 6.41 10.35 -4.72
C LYS A 176 7.05 9.04 -4.28
N SER A 177 8.35 9.09 -4.00
CA SER A 177 9.03 7.99 -3.34
C SER A 177 8.56 7.84 -1.90
N ILE A 178 8.62 6.61 -1.40
CA ILE A 178 8.66 6.32 0.02
C ILE A 178 9.98 5.62 0.34
N SER A 179 10.34 5.53 1.61
CA SER A 179 11.50 4.77 2.09
C SER A 179 11.06 3.72 3.09
N ILE A 180 11.49 2.47 2.91
CA ILE A 180 11.37 1.40 3.90
C ILE A 180 12.77 0.93 4.27
N ASP A 181 13.14 1.04 5.54
CA ASP A 181 14.49 0.73 6.07
C ASP A 181 15.62 1.49 5.36
N GLY A 182 15.32 2.69 4.85
CA GLY A 182 16.27 3.48 4.06
C GLY A 182 16.43 3.01 2.62
N SER A 183 15.63 2.06 2.12
CA SER A 183 15.52 1.73 0.70
C SER A 183 14.33 2.46 0.07
N ALA A 184 14.59 3.22 -1.00
CA ALA A 184 13.53 3.90 -1.75
C ALA A 184 12.64 2.91 -2.51
N ILE A 185 11.33 3.19 -2.48
CA ILE A 185 10.29 2.57 -3.28
C ILE A 185 9.66 3.70 -4.10
N ASN A 186 9.75 3.57 -5.41
CA ASN A 186 9.22 4.55 -6.35
C ASN A 186 7.98 3.97 -7.03
N PRO A 187 7.04 4.83 -7.49
CA PRO A 187 5.94 4.37 -8.33
C PRO A 187 6.44 3.56 -9.52
N GLY A 188 5.81 2.40 -9.77
CA GLY A 188 6.16 1.51 -10.88
C GLY A 188 7.39 0.62 -10.65
N ILE A 189 7.97 0.61 -9.44
CA ILE A 189 9.07 -0.31 -9.13
C ILE A 189 8.60 -1.76 -9.16
N SER A 190 9.40 -2.65 -9.76
CA SER A 190 9.16 -4.09 -9.72
C SER A 190 9.75 -4.70 -8.44
N LEU A 191 9.24 -5.85 -7.98
CA LEU A 191 9.79 -6.54 -6.81
C LEU A 191 11.27 -6.91 -7.00
N LYS A 192 11.67 -7.35 -8.20
CA LYS A 192 13.05 -7.65 -8.57
C LYS A 192 13.95 -6.43 -8.45
N GLU A 193 13.51 -5.27 -8.95
CA GLU A 193 14.28 -4.03 -8.80
C GLU A 193 14.37 -3.61 -7.34
N LEU A 194 13.26 -3.66 -6.60
CA LEU A 194 13.22 -3.36 -5.17
C LEU A 194 14.19 -4.25 -4.39
N ASN A 195 14.15 -5.56 -4.60
CA ASN A 195 15.04 -6.51 -3.93
C ASN A 195 16.50 -6.32 -4.35
N LYS A 196 16.79 -5.93 -5.60
CA LYS A 196 18.15 -5.54 -6.01
C LYS A 196 18.64 -4.32 -5.23
N LYS A 197 17.81 -3.28 -5.08
CA LYS A 197 18.13 -2.07 -4.30
C LYS A 197 18.36 -2.39 -2.82
N ARG A 198 17.52 -3.24 -2.22
CA ARG A 198 17.66 -3.68 -0.82
C ARG A 198 18.96 -4.45 -0.59
N LYS A 199 19.27 -5.44 -1.44
CA LYS A 199 20.54 -6.20 -1.37
C LYS A 199 21.78 -5.31 -1.47
N SER A 200 21.76 -4.27 -2.31
CA SER A 200 22.90 -3.35 -2.45
C SER A 200 23.21 -2.53 -1.19
N LYS A 201 22.29 -2.53 -0.22
CA LYS A 201 22.40 -1.84 1.07
C LYS A 201 22.51 -2.82 2.25
N ASP A 202 22.79 -4.09 1.99
CA ASP A 202 22.79 -5.16 2.99
C ASP A 202 21.46 -5.25 3.77
N LEU A 203 20.34 -4.89 3.12
CA LEU A 203 19.01 -5.01 3.69
C LEU A 203 18.38 -6.35 3.29
N GLU A 204 17.59 -6.90 4.21
CA GLU A 204 16.78 -8.10 3.96
C GLU A 204 15.80 -7.85 2.82
N ILE A 205 15.69 -8.79 1.89
CA ILE A 205 14.75 -8.70 0.77
C ILE A 205 13.31 -8.92 1.21
N LEU A 206 12.37 -8.46 0.38
CA LEU A 206 10.97 -8.81 0.54
C LEU A 206 10.70 -10.12 -0.18
N SER A 207 9.94 -11.00 0.46
CA SER A 207 9.58 -12.31 -0.07
C SER A 207 8.09 -12.57 0.07
N PHE A 208 7.56 -13.44 -0.80
CA PHE A 208 6.15 -13.76 -0.90
C PHE A 208 5.63 -14.37 0.39
N ARG A 209 4.41 -13.99 0.70
CA ARG A 209 3.67 -14.46 1.87
C ARG A 209 2.47 -15.21 1.39
N ASP A 210 2.57 -16.50 1.61
CA ASP A 210 1.60 -17.49 1.19
C ASP A 210 0.36 -17.46 2.09
N ASN A 211 -0.43 -16.40 1.89
CA ASN A 211 -1.69 -16.14 2.57
C ASN A 211 -2.90 -16.47 1.66
N ASN A 212 -2.67 -16.96 0.44
CA ASN A 212 -3.73 -17.29 -0.51
C ASN A 212 -4.39 -18.65 -0.19
N LEU A 213 -3.81 -19.44 0.72
CA LEU A 213 -4.29 -20.73 1.21
C LEU A 213 -4.63 -21.72 0.09
N ASP A 214 -3.93 -21.64 -1.04
CA ASP A 214 -4.18 -22.48 -2.23
C ASP A 214 -3.62 -23.91 -2.09
N GLY A 215 -2.92 -24.19 -1.00
CA GLY A 215 -2.30 -25.48 -0.68
C GLY A 215 -0.88 -25.66 -1.25
N ASN A 216 -0.33 -24.67 -1.95
CA ASN A 216 1.03 -24.67 -2.48
C ASN A 216 1.92 -23.77 -1.62
N ASN A 217 2.87 -24.36 -0.89
CA ASN A 217 3.81 -23.55 -0.11
C ASN A 217 4.73 -22.70 -0.99
N GLN A 218 4.38 -21.43 -1.18
CA GLN A 218 5.16 -20.43 -1.94
C GLN A 218 5.92 -19.47 -1.01
N TRP A 219 5.91 -19.72 0.30
CA TRP A 219 6.53 -18.87 1.28
C TRP A 219 8.01 -18.63 0.97
N GLY A 220 8.42 -17.36 0.97
CA GLY A 220 9.81 -17.00 0.74
C GLY A 220 10.18 -16.87 -0.74
N ASP A 221 9.25 -17.14 -1.67
CA ASP A 221 9.52 -16.92 -3.10
C ASP A 221 9.74 -15.42 -3.39
N THR A 222 10.53 -15.13 -4.41
CA THR A 222 10.83 -13.79 -4.90
C THR A 222 10.48 -13.63 -6.38
N LYS A 223 9.80 -14.62 -6.97
CA LYS A 223 9.10 -14.44 -8.23
C LYS A 223 8.12 -13.29 -8.07
N GLU A 224 8.10 -12.43 -9.08
CA GLU A 224 7.14 -11.32 -9.17
C GLU A 224 5.78 -11.93 -9.54
N GLU A 225 5.04 -12.36 -8.54
CA GLU A 225 3.67 -12.87 -8.64
C GLU A 225 2.73 -11.88 -7.92
N ASP A 226 1.43 -12.07 -8.08
CA ASP A 226 0.44 -11.25 -7.41
C ASP A 226 0.33 -11.68 -5.95
N GLY A 227 0.45 -10.73 -5.03
CA GLY A 227 0.34 -10.98 -3.60
C GLY A 227 1.14 -10.05 -2.73
N GLU A 228 1.23 -10.43 -1.46
CA GLU A 228 1.88 -9.64 -0.42
C GLU A 228 3.34 -10.07 -0.22
N TYR A 229 4.23 -9.07 -0.12
CA TYR A 229 5.66 -9.26 0.09
C TYR A 229 6.13 -8.41 1.26
N TRP A 230 6.75 -9.03 2.25
CA TRP A 230 7.41 -8.34 3.36
C TRP A 230 8.63 -9.13 3.86
N ASN A 231 9.53 -8.46 4.59
CA ASN A 231 10.66 -9.09 5.28
C ASN A 231 10.18 -9.86 6.53
N ASN A 232 10.91 -10.83 7.08
CA ASN A 232 10.43 -11.56 8.26
C ASN A 232 10.24 -10.62 9.46
N GLU A 233 9.11 -10.81 10.17
CA GLU A 233 8.74 -10.05 11.36
C GLU A 233 9.88 -10.07 12.37
N LYS A 234 10.55 -8.94 12.56
CA LYS A 234 11.47 -8.78 13.68
C LYS A 234 10.74 -8.08 14.83
N ARG A 235 9.84 -8.83 15.50
CA ARG A 235 9.15 -8.38 16.73
C ARG A 235 10.13 -7.80 17.78
N ASP A 236 11.39 -8.25 17.74
CA ASP A 236 12.45 -7.87 18.67
C ASP A 236 13.40 -6.76 18.17
N MET A 237 13.21 -6.21 16.96
CA MET A 237 14.09 -5.16 16.43
C MET A 237 13.93 -3.80 17.09
N CYS A 238 12.84 -3.58 17.82
CA CYS A 238 12.52 -2.30 18.47
C CYS A 238 12.52 -2.46 20.00
N PRO A 239 13.65 -2.81 20.64
CA PRO A 239 13.69 -3.28 22.03
C PRO A 239 13.18 -2.27 23.06
N SER A 240 13.28 -0.97 22.77
CA SER A 240 12.81 0.11 23.65
C SER A 240 11.34 0.52 23.42
N GLN A 241 10.64 -0.11 22.47
CA GLN A 241 9.27 0.22 22.10
C GLN A 241 8.33 -0.93 22.44
N SER A 242 7.13 -0.60 22.95
CA SER A 242 6.05 -1.57 23.16
C SER A 242 5.30 -1.89 21.88
N THR A 243 5.55 -1.18 20.79
CA THR A 243 4.84 -1.32 19.52
C THR A 243 5.83 -1.44 18.36
N PHE A 244 5.33 -1.95 17.23
CA PHE A 244 6.07 -2.06 15.98
C PHE A 244 5.10 -1.91 14.80
N ILE A 245 5.65 -1.66 13.61
CA ILE A 245 4.86 -1.68 12.38
C ILE A 245 5.37 -2.76 11.44
N ARG A 246 4.46 -3.33 10.65
CA ARG A 246 4.77 -4.23 9.54
C ARG A 246 4.50 -3.51 8.24
N ASN A 247 5.49 -3.52 7.35
CA ASN A 247 5.40 -2.86 6.05
C ASN A 247 5.26 -3.92 4.95
N ILE A 248 4.12 -3.90 4.25
CA ILE A 248 3.73 -4.91 3.28
C ILE A 248 3.62 -4.29 1.90
N ALA A 249 4.34 -4.83 0.92
CA ALA A 249 4.19 -4.47 -0.48
C ALA A 249 3.21 -5.43 -1.16
N GLN A 250 2.07 -4.92 -1.61
CA GLN A 250 1.12 -5.68 -2.42
C GLN A 250 1.39 -5.45 -3.90
N PHE A 251 1.58 -6.53 -4.65
CA PHE A 251 1.62 -6.51 -6.11
C PHE A 251 0.34 -7.10 -6.70
N SER A 252 -0.17 -6.47 -7.75
CA SER A 252 -1.36 -6.90 -8.47
C SER A 252 -1.13 -6.76 -9.97
N ASN A 253 -1.40 -7.84 -10.71
CA ASN A 253 -1.02 -7.98 -12.10
C ASN A 253 0.46 -7.53 -12.35
N HIS A 254 1.36 -7.97 -11.47
CA HIS A 254 2.80 -7.65 -11.44
C HIS A 254 3.17 -6.17 -11.24
N GLU A 255 2.21 -5.30 -10.91
CA GLU A 255 2.44 -3.89 -10.60
C GLU A 255 2.34 -3.66 -9.09
N LEU A 256 3.18 -2.79 -8.52
CA LEU A 256 3.03 -2.37 -7.13
C LEU A 256 1.67 -1.66 -6.98
N GLU A 257 0.78 -2.27 -6.23
CA GLU A 257 -0.55 -1.72 -5.98
C GLU A 257 -0.49 -0.71 -4.84
N PHE A 258 -0.10 -1.18 -3.65
CA PHE A 258 -0.03 -0.36 -2.45
C PHE A 258 1.05 -0.87 -1.49
N ILE A 259 1.41 0.02 -0.56
CA ILE A 259 2.15 -0.33 0.65
C ILE A 259 1.15 -0.26 1.81
N LYS A 260 0.93 -1.39 2.47
CA LYS A 260 0.11 -1.51 3.68
C LYS A 260 1.03 -1.47 4.90
N VAL A 261 0.69 -0.63 5.86
CA VAL A 261 1.41 -0.47 7.12
C VAL A 261 0.47 -0.85 8.26
N GLU A 262 0.77 -1.97 8.90
CA GLU A 262 0.00 -2.51 10.02
C GLU A 262 0.71 -2.18 11.32
N TYR A 263 -0.02 -1.66 12.31
CA TYR A 263 0.49 -1.33 13.62
C TYR A 263 0.16 -2.44 14.62
N TYR A 264 1.14 -2.82 15.44
CA TYR A 264 1.01 -3.87 16.44
C TYR A 264 1.49 -3.40 17.80
N ASP A 265 0.74 -3.75 18.83
CA ASP A 265 1.24 -3.77 20.21
C ASP A 265 1.95 -5.10 20.46
N LYS A 266 3.11 -5.08 21.11
CA LYS A 266 3.84 -6.30 21.45
C LYS A 266 3.16 -7.13 22.52
N ASN A 267 2.19 -6.57 23.23
CA ASN A 267 1.46 -7.28 24.28
C ASN A 267 0.16 -7.94 23.79
N ASP A 268 -0.25 -7.64 22.56
CA ASP A 268 -1.32 -8.37 21.84
C ASP A 268 -0.76 -9.68 21.22
#